data_AF-X0Y3Q1-F1
#
_entry.id   AF-X0Y3Q1-F1
#
_cell.length_a   1.000
_cell.length_b   1.000
_cell.length_c   1.000
_cell.angle_alpha   90.00
_cell.angle_beta   90.00
_cell.angle_gamma   90.00
#
_symmetry.space_group_name_H-M   'P 1'
#
loop_
_entity.id
_entity.type
_entity.pdbx_description
1 polymer ?
#
loop_
_entity_poly.entity_id
_entity_poly.type
_entity_poly.pdbx_seq_one_letter_code
_entity_poly.pdbx_strand_id
1 'polypeptide(L)'
;TSEGERKEETEWFMVVTWSRLAEQCNQFLTKGRLVYVEGRLRLHTWEGQDGQKRYRNEIVADRVSFLDKQVGAPLPEEKVERAGANELEPEDLPF
;
A
#
# COMPACT_ATOMS: atom_id res chain seq x y z
N THR A 1 -13.90 -1.47 -25.04
CA THR A 1 -14.99 -1.36 -24.06
C THR A 1 -14.51 -0.40 -22.99
N SER A 2 -15.03 0.82 -23.09
CA SER A 2 -15.14 1.91 -22.11
C SER A 2 -13.96 2.26 -21.20
N GLU A 3 -13.34 3.40 -21.55
CA GLU A 3 -12.87 4.52 -20.71
C GLU A 3 -11.95 4.24 -19.50
N GLY A 4 -10.94 5.11 -19.34
CA GLY A 4 -9.87 5.05 -18.34
C GLY A 4 -10.33 5.25 -16.90
N GLU A 5 -11.20 4.36 -16.42
CA GLU A 5 -11.61 4.28 -15.03
C GLU A 5 -10.43 3.86 -14.16
N ARG A 6 -10.17 4.63 -13.11
CA ARG A 6 -9.15 4.32 -12.11
C ARG A 6 -9.57 3.05 -11.39
N LYS A 7 -8.84 1.96 -11.64
CA LYS A 7 -9.01 0.70 -10.90
C LYS A 7 -8.29 0.79 -9.56
N GLU A 8 -9.01 0.50 -8.49
CA GLU A 8 -8.45 0.33 -7.16
C GLU A 8 -8.32 -1.17 -6.87
N GLU A 9 -7.11 -1.60 -6.53
CA GLU A 9 -6.82 -2.98 -6.12
C GLU A 9 -6.44 -2.96 -4.64
N THR A 10 -7.10 -3.82 -3.86
CA THR A 10 -6.87 -3.92 -2.40
C THR A 10 -6.30 -5.28 -2.08
N GLU A 11 -5.11 -5.27 -1.49
CA GLU A 11 -4.41 -6.47 -1.04
C GLU A 11 -4.46 -6.60 0.48
N TRP A 12 -4.50 -7.85 0.96
CA TRP A 12 -4.54 -8.18 2.38
C TRP A 12 -3.31 -8.98 2.77
N PHE A 13 -2.51 -8.41 3.67
CA PHE A 13 -1.30 -9.04 4.16
C PHE A 13 -1.45 -9.52 5.60
N MET A 14 -0.94 -10.71 5.89
CA MET A 14 -0.84 -11.21 7.25
C MET A 14 0.50 -10.81 7.85
N VAL A 15 0.46 -9.94 8.85
CA VAL A 15 1.65 -9.45 9.56
C VAL A 15 1.72 -10.11 10.93
N VAL A 16 2.88 -10.70 11.25
CA VAL A 16 3.13 -11.38 12.52
C VAL A 16 4.17 -10.59 13.30
N THR A 17 3.81 -10.18 14.52
CA THR A 17 4.70 -9.48 15.46
C THR A 17 4.91 -10.37 16.69
N TRP A 18 6.09 -10.26 17.32
CA TRP A 18 6.45 -11.08 18.49
C TRP A 18 6.98 -10.20 19.63
N SER A 19 7.00 -10.77 20.84
CA SER A 19 7.63 -10.17 22.03
C SER A 19 7.17 -8.73 22.28
N ARG A 20 8.08 -7.82 22.64
CA ARG A 20 7.80 -6.41 22.91
C ARG A 20 7.10 -5.68 21.75
N LEU A 21 7.33 -6.09 20.50
CA LEU A 21 6.66 -5.48 19.35
C LEU A 21 5.17 -5.84 19.35
N ALA A 22 4.84 -7.10 19.65
CA ALA A 22 3.45 -7.54 19.77
C ALA A 22 2.72 -6.82 20.91
N GLU A 23 3.38 -6.62 22.06
CA GLU A 23 2.80 -5.87 23.18
C GLU A 23 2.47 -4.42 22.79
N GLN A 24 3.40 -3.73 22.10
CA GLN A 24 3.17 -2.38 21.60
C GLN A 24 2.02 -2.34 20.59
N CYS A 25 2.00 -3.27 19.63
CA CYS A 25 0.92 -3.37 18.66
C CYS A 25 -0.44 -3.60 19.35
N ASN A 26 -0.51 -4.45 20.37
CA ASN A 26 -1.73 -4.70 21.13
C ASN A 26 -2.20 -3.46 21.92
N GLN A 27 -1.27 -2.67 22.45
CA GLN A 27 -1.61 -1.46 23.23
C GLN A 27 -2.06 -0.29 22.35
N PHE A 28 -1.47 -0.11 21.17
CA PHE A 28 -1.63 1.11 20.37
C PHE A 28 -2.40 0.93 19.06
N LEU A 29 -2.56 -0.29 18.55
CA LEU A 29 -3.31 -0.51 17.31
C LEU A 29 -4.81 -0.61 17.56
N THR A 30 -5.54 0.06 16.67
CA THR A 30 -6.98 -0.06 16.53
C THR A 30 -7.33 -0.26 15.07
N LYS A 31 -8.52 -0.79 14.79
CA LYS A 31 -8.97 -1.04 13.42
C LYS A 31 -8.92 0.26 12.60
N GLY A 32 -8.32 0.19 11.41
CA GLY A 32 -8.26 1.32 10.46
C GLY A 32 -7.10 2.30 10.70
N ARG A 33 -6.27 2.08 11.73
CA ARG A 33 -5.05 2.87 11.92
C ARG A 33 -4.02 2.52 10.85
N LEU A 34 -3.38 3.54 10.30
CA LEU A 34 -2.32 3.37 9.30
C LEU A 34 -1.04 2.91 10.01
N VAL A 35 -0.32 2.01 9.35
CA VAL A 35 0.93 1.47 9.85
C VAL A 35 1.92 1.29 8.72
N TYR A 36 3.19 1.56 9.02
CA TYR A 36 4.31 1.07 8.23
C TYR A 36 4.87 -0.20 8.89
N VAL A 37 5.13 -1.22 8.08
CA VAL A 37 5.65 -2.51 8.52
C VAL A 37 6.89 -2.84 7.71
N GLU A 38 7.97 -3.17 8.39
CA GLU A 38 9.22 -3.68 7.82
C GLU A 38 9.51 -5.05 8.43
N GLY A 39 9.93 -5.98 7.59
CA GLY A 39 10.24 -7.32 8.04
C GLY A 39 10.55 -8.26 6.88
N ARG A 40 10.38 -9.54 7.11
CA ARG A 40 10.71 -10.60 6.14
C ARG A 40 9.47 -11.37 5.72
N LEU A 41 9.36 -11.60 4.41
CA LEU A 41 8.34 -12.49 3.87
C LEU A 41 8.70 -13.94 4.21
N ARG A 42 7.74 -14.66 4.78
CA ARG A 42 7.87 -16.07 5.14
C ARG A 42 6.70 -16.86 4.56
N LEU A 43 7.02 -17.94 3.88
CA LEU A 43 6.04 -18.96 3.51
C LEU A 43 5.95 -19.97 4.65
N HIS A 44 4.85 -19.95 5.39
CA HIS A 44 4.56 -20.99 6.37
C HIS A 44 3.84 -22.14 5.68
N THR A 45 4.23 -23.36 6.03
CA THR A 45 3.61 -24.59 5.54
C THR A 45 3.23 -25.47 6.73
N TRP A 46 1.99 -25.94 6.75
CA TRP A 46 1.49 -26.86 7.77
C TRP A 46 0.53 -27.88 7.15
N GLU A 47 0.25 -28.95 7.88
CA GLU A 47 -0.73 -29.96 7.50
C GLU A 47 -2.07 -29.64 8.19
N GLY A 48 -3.15 -29.62 7.41
CA GLY A 48 -4.50 -29.48 7.96
C GLY A 48 -4.97 -30.76 8.64
N GLN A 49 -6.06 -30.68 9.41
CA GLN A 49 -6.69 -31.87 10.02
C GLN A 49 -7.17 -32.89 8.98
N ASP A 50 -7.35 -32.45 7.74
CA ASP A 50 -7.68 -33.23 6.55
C ASP A 50 -6.45 -33.91 5.90
N GLY A 51 -5.26 -33.76 6.47
CA GLY A 51 -4.00 -34.26 5.91
C GLY A 51 -3.47 -33.45 4.73
N GLN A 52 -4.12 -32.33 4.36
CA GLN A 52 -3.72 -31.53 3.21
C GLN A 52 -2.65 -30.51 3.61
N LYS A 53 -1.58 -30.44 2.81
CA LYS A 53 -0.53 -29.43 2.95
C LYS A 53 -1.06 -28.04 2.56
N ARG A 54 -1.00 -27.10 3.49
CA ARG A 54 -1.44 -25.71 3.30
C ARG A 54 -0.24 -24.78 3.32
N TYR A 55 -0.38 -23.65 2.64
CA TYR A 55 0.64 -22.61 2.51
C TYR A 55 0.05 -21.26 2.92
N ARG A 56 0.88 -20.41 3.54
CA ARG A 56 0.50 -19.05 3.92
C ARG A 56 1.68 -18.13 3.82
N ASN A 57 1.45 -17.00 3.18
CA ASN A 57 2.40 -15.90 3.13
C ASN A 57 2.20 -15.02 4.36
N GLU A 58 3.25 -14.84 5.12
CA GLU A 58 3.26 -14.00 6.32
C GLU A 58 4.43 -13.03 6.25
N ILE A 59 4.23 -11.81 6.74
CA ILE A 59 5.30 -10.85 6.95
C ILE A 59 5.66 -10.91 8.43
N VAL A 60 6.82 -11.50 8.75
CA VAL A 60 7.34 -11.48 10.12
C VAL A 60 8.00 -10.12 10.32
N ALA A 61 7.35 -9.26 11.11
CA ALA A 61 7.75 -7.87 11.28
C ALA A 61 8.95 -7.77 12.23
N ASP A 62 9.98 -7.07 11.77
CA ASP A 62 11.14 -6.66 12.57
C ASP A 62 10.90 -5.23 13.14
N ARG A 63 10.08 -4.40 12.46
CA ARG A 63 9.66 -3.07 12.91
C ARG A 63 8.23 -2.71 12.47
N VAL A 64 7.50 -2.02 13.36
CA VAL A 64 6.22 -1.37 13.06
C VAL A 64 6.26 0.08 13.50
N SER A 65 5.84 0.99 12.63
CA SER A 65 5.65 2.41 12.94
C SER A 65 4.18 2.78 12.79
N PHE A 66 3.59 3.37 13.82
CA PHE A 66 2.21 3.85 13.77
C PHE A 66 2.15 5.19 13.03
N LEU A 67 1.22 5.28 12.09
CA LEU A 67 1.03 6.48 11.27
C LEU A 67 -0.33 7.10 11.59
N ASP A 68 -0.41 8.41 11.42
CA ASP A 68 -1.67 9.14 11.47
C ASP A 68 -2.16 9.42 10.06
N LYS A 69 -3.47 9.37 9.85
CA LYS A 69 -4.06 9.89 8.62
C LYS A 69 -3.87 11.40 8.64
N GLN A 70 -3.09 11.95 7.70
CA GLN A 70 -3.22 13.35 7.36
C GLN A 70 -4.65 13.55 6.85
N VAL A 71 -5.52 14.10 7.72
CA VAL A 71 -6.78 14.68 7.28
C VAL A 71 -6.36 15.84 6.38
N GLY A 72 -6.56 15.67 5.08
CA GLY A 72 -6.02 16.56 4.07
C GLY A 72 -6.34 18.02 4.40
N ALA A 73 -5.31 18.84 4.53
CA ALA A 73 -5.47 20.23 4.15
C ALA A 73 -5.93 20.22 2.67
N PRO A 74 -6.90 21.06 2.26
CA PRO A 74 -7.26 21.16 0.86
C PRO A 74 -5.95 21.42 0.10
N LEU A 75 -5.59 20.51 -0.80
CA LEU A 75 -4.55 20.84 -1.77
C LEU A 75 -5.09 22.08 -2.49
N PRO A 76 -4.36 23.20 -2.51
CA PRO A 76 -4.77 24.32 -3.35
C PRO A 76 -4.92 23.74 -4.75
N GLU A 77 -6.10 23.94 -5.35
CA GLU A 77 -6.30 23.65 -6.75
C GLU A 77 -5.25 24.46 -7.49
N GLU A 78 -4.14 23.82 -7.88
CA GLU A 78 -3.28 24.38 -8.91
C GLU A 78 -4.17 24.51 -10.13
N LYS A 79 -4.65 25.74 -10.36
CA LYS A 79 -5.04 26.20 -11.67
C LYS A 79 -3.83 25.93 -12.55
N VAL A 80 -3.85 24.80 -13.24
CA VAL A 80 -3.02 24.60 -14.41
C VAL A 80 -3.54 25.62 -15.41
N GLU A 81 -2.97 26.82 -15.37
CA GLU A 81 -3.01 27.69 -16.51
C GLU A 81 -2.36 26.90 -17.63
N ARG A 82 -3.19 26.42 -18.57
CA ARG A 82 -2.74 25.98 -19.88
C ARG A 82 -1.96 27.15 -20.47
N ALA A 83 -0.66 27.17 -20.24
CA ALA A 83 0.27 27.88 -21.10
C ALA A 83 -0.07 27.43 -22.52
N GLY A 84 -0.39 28.40 -23.37
CA GLY A 84 -0.98 28.19 -24.68
C GLY A 84 -0.25 27.07 -25.43
N ALA A 85 -1.04 26.13 -25.93
CA ALA A 85 -0.59 25.28 -27.02
C ALA A 85 -0.28 26.21 -28.19
N ASN A 86 0.98 26.62 -28.32
CA ASN A 86 1.48 26.92 -29.64
C ASN A 86 1.58 25.56 -30.31
N GLU A 87 0.68 25.36 -31.26
CA GLU A 87 0.63 24.23 -32.18
C GLU A 87 2.04 24.04 -32.74
N LEU A 88 2.71 22.95 -32.35
CA LEU A 88 3.96 22.55 -32.99
C LEU A 88 3.57 21.97 -34.34
N GLU A 89 3.80 22.75 -35.40
CA GLU A 89 3.52 22.31 -36.76
C GLU A 89 4.45 21.13 -37.12
N PRO A 90 3.97 20.15 -37.92
CA PRO A 90 4.73 18.93 -38.23
C PRO A 90 6.10 19.17 -38.90
N GLU A 91 6.37 20.41 -39.32
CA GLU A 91 7.61 20.89 -39.92
C GLU A 91 8.71 21.29 -38.91
N ASP A 92 8.36 21.48 -37.64
CA ASP A 92 9.31 21.81 -36.56
C ASP A 92 9.95 20.58 -35.88
N LEU A 93 9.62 19.37 -36.33
CA LEU A 93 10.26 18.15 -35.85
C LEU A 93 11.48 17.79 -36.70
N PRO A 94 12.71 17.76 -36.13
CA PRO A 94 13.85 17.20 -36.84
C PRO A 94 13.63 15.69 -37.03
N PHE A 95 13.86 15.24 -38.27
CA PHE A 95 13.72 13.87 -38.76
C PHE A 95 14.36 12.79 -37.88
#